data_AF-A0AA97F058-F1
#
_entry.id   AF-A0AA97F058-F1
#
_cell.length_a   1.000
_cell.length_b   1.000
_cell.length_c   1.000
_cell.angle_alpha   90.00
_cell.angle_beta   90.00
_cell.angle_gamma   90.00
#
_symmetry.space_group_name_H-M   'P 1'
#
loop_
_entity.id
_entity.type
_entity.pdbx_description
1 polymer ?
#
loop_
_entity_poly.entity_id
_entity_poly.type
_entity_poly.pdbx_seq_one_letter_code
_entity_poly.pdbx_strand_id
1 'polypeptide(L)'
;MDTDNLKKYRRSIMIAYICMFLALFTFLFSLFAYLFARKVALASDAEVWLQAQALWLMRSSIIYFICMIFAALWFVPLYFYYWDTYIWVTTCTVIGVVFTVVAFLYLLNAWIKGISKFVKNKAVY
;
A
#
# COMPACT_ATOMS: atom_id res chain seq x y z
N MET A 1 2.83 20.58 35.65
CA MET A 1 2.00 20.58 34.42
C MET A 1 2.70 19.90 33.24
N ASP A 2 4.02 19.67 33.25
CA ASP A 2 4.75 19.00 32.16
C ASP A 2 4.68 17.46 32.12
N THR A 3 4.45 16.80 33.25
CA THR A 3 4.45 15.33 33.35
C THR A 3 3.29 14.68 32.60
N ASP A 4 2.15 15.37 32.51
CA ASP A 4 0.96 14.87 31.81
C ASP A 4 1.13 14.98 30.29
N ASN A 5 1.76 16.07 29.82
CA ASN A 5 2.15 16.25 28.42
C ASN A 5 3.18 15.19 27.99
N LEU A 6 4.17 14.87 28.83
CA LEU A 6 5.16 13.82 28.56
C LEU A 6 4.51 12.43 28.41
N LYS A 7 3.53 12.09 29.25
CA LYS A 7 2.77 10.83 29.12
C LYS A 7 1.96 10.80 27.82
N LYS A 8 1.35 11.92 27.44
CA LYS A 8 0.60 12.06 26.18
C LYS A 8 1.50 11.87 24.95
N TYR A 9 2.70 12.48 24.95
CA TYR A 9 3.69 12.28 23.88
C TYR A 9 4.15 10.82 23.80
N ARG A 10 4.43 10.18 24.94
CA ARG A 10 4.81 8.75 24.98
C ARG A 10 3.73 7.84 24.39
N ARG A 11 2.46 8.10 24.70
CA ARG A 11 1.32 7.36 24.12
C ARG A 11 1.20 7.59 22.62
N SER A 12 1.37 8.83 22.15
CA SER A 12 1.34 9.14 20.71
C SER A 12 2.42 8.42 19.92
N ILE A 13 3.64 8.34 20.47
CA ILE A 13 4.76 7.59 19.87
C ILE A 13 4.48 6.08 19.84
N MET A 14 3.89 5.52 20.90
CA MET A 14 3.50 4.10 20.92
C MET A 14 2.46 3.79 19.82
N ILE A 15 1.46 4.67 19.63
CA ILE A 15 0.47 4.53 18.56
C ILE A 15 1.15 4.64 17.19
N ALA A 16 2.11 5.55 17.02
CA ALA A 16 2.88 5.68 15.78
C ALA A 16 3.65 4.39 15.44
N TYR A 17 4.28 3.72 16.42
CA TYR A 17 4.94 2.43 16.20
C TYR A 17 3.98 1.31 15.79
N ILE A 18 2.78 1.26 16.38
CA ILE A 18 1.74 0.31 15.98
C ILE A 18 1.30 0.59 14.53
N CYS A 19 1.09 1.85 14.16
CA CYS A 19 0.78 2.24 12.78
C CYS A 19 1.89 1.87 11.80
N MET A 20 3.16 2.06 12.15
CA MET A 20 4.31 1.62 11.33
C MET A 20 4.31 0.10 11.12
N PHE A 21 4.02 -0.67 12.17
CA PHE A 21 3.93 -2.13 12.08
C PHE A 21 2.77 -2.59 11.18
N LEU A 22 1.59 -1.96 11.27
CA LEU A 22 0.47 -2.23 10.38
C LEU A 22 0.78 -1.83 8.92
N ALA A 23 1.51 -0.74 8.71
CA ALA A 23 1.92 -0.31 7.38
C ALA A 23 2.83 -1.35 6.70
N LEU A 24 3.77 -1.96 7.45
CA LEU A 24 4.61 -3.05 6.93
C LEU A 24 3.77 -4.24 6.43
N PHE A 25 2.68 -4.58 7.11
CA PHE A 25 1.79 -5.64 6.65
C PHE A 25 1.21 -5.37 5.26
N THR A 26 0.80 -4.13 4.95
CA THR A 26 0.23 -3.82 3.62
C THR A 26 1.23 -4.08 2.49
N PHE A 27 2.50 -3.73 2.71
CA PHE A 27 3.57 -3.95 1.74
C PHE A 27 3.90 -5.44 1.60
N LEU A 28 4.05 -6.15 2.73
CA LEU A 28 4.33 -7.58 2.76
C LEU A 28 3.20 -8.41 2.13
N PHE A 29 1.93 -8.11 2.46
CA PHE A 29 0.79 -8.80 1.88
C PHE A 29 0.64 -8.54 0.38
N SER A 30 0.96 -7.33 -0.11
CA SER A 30 1.02 -7.05 -1.56
C SER A 30 2.10 -7.91 -2.25
N LEU A 31 3.25 -8.13 -1.60
CA LEU A 31 4.30 -8.99 -2.14
C LEU A 31 3.85 -10.45 -2.18
N PHE A 32 3.24 -10.95 -1.11
CA PHE A 32 2.68 -12.30 -1.08
C PHE A 32 1.61 -12.48 -2.18
N ALA A 33 0.71 -11.51 -2.37
CA ALA A 33 -0.30 -11.56 -3.43
C ALA A 33 0.35 -11.71 -4.81
N TYR A 34 1.43 -10.96 -5.09
CA TYR A 34 2.18 -11.09 -6.34
C TYR A 34 2.80 -12.49 -6.51
N LEU A 35 3.44 -13.04 -5.46
CA LEU A 35 4.08 -14.35 -5.51
C LEU A 35 3.05 -15.47 -5.74
N PHE A 36 1.90 -15.42 -5.06
CA PHE A 36 0.82 -16.40 -5.28
C PHE A 36 0.24 -16.30 -6.68
N ALA A 37 -0.01 -15.07 -7.18
CA ALA A 37 -0.51 -14.86 -8.53
C ALA A 37 0.47 -15.37 -9.59
N ARG A 38 1.77 -15.14 -9.41
CA ARG A 38 2.82 -15.62 -10.32
C ARG A 38 2.81 -17.14 -10.46
N LYS A 39 2.61 -17.88 -9.37
CA LYS A 39 2.53 -19.34 -9.41
C LYS A 39 1.37 -19.82 -10.28
N VAL A 40 0.21 -19.17 -10.19
CA VAL A 40 -0.98 -19.50 -10.99
C VAL A 40 -0.82 -19.11 -12.45
N ALA A 41 -0.20 -17.96 -12.74
CA ALA A 41 0.02 -17.50 -14.12
C ALA A 41 1.01 -18.37 -14.91
N LEU A 42 1.94 -19.04 -14.23
CA LEU A 42 2.93 -19.92 -14.86
C LEU A 42 2.51 -21.40 -14.92
N ALA A 43 1.38 -21.76 -14.31
CA ALA A 43 0.85 -23.12 -14.35
C ALA A 43 0.27 -23.41 -15.74
N SER A 44 0.83 -24.38 -16.46
CA SER A 44 0.36 -24.82 -17.78
C SER A 44 -1.04 -25.41 -17.74
N ASP A 45 -1.43 -25.99 -16.60
CA ASP A 45 -2.66 -26.76 -16.44
C ASP A 45 -3.82 -25.91 -15.91
N ALA A 46 -3.60 -24.60 -15.72
CA ALA A 46 -4.63 -23.68 -15.23
C ALA A 46 -5.54 -23.20 -16.37
N GLU A 47 -6.84 -23.14 -16.13
CA GLU A 47 -7.81 -22.59 -17.07
C GLU A 47 -7.46 -21.13 -17.43
N VAL A 48 -7.68 -20.75 -18.70
CA VAL A 48 -7.26 -19.46 -19.26
C VAL A 48 -7.81 -18.26 -18.47
N TRP A 49 -9.04 -18.35 -17.95
CA TRP A 49 -9.63 -17.27 -17.15
C TRP A 49 -8.93 -17.10 -15.79
N LEU A 50 -8.42 -18.20 -15.21
CA LEU A 50 -7.68 -18.20 -13.94
C LEU A 50 -6.29 -17.58 -14.15
N GLN A 51 -5.62 -17.93 -15.26
CA GLN A 51 -4.36 -17.30 -15.67
C GLN A 51 -4.53 -15.80 -15.94
N ALA A 52 -5.60 -15.39 -16.62
CA ALA A 52 -5.91 -13.98 -16.86
C ALA A 52 -6.17 -13.19 -15.57
N GLN A 53 -6.88 -13.80 -14.62
CA GLN A 53 -7.14 -13.21 -13.31
C GLN A 53 -5.83 -13.07 -12.49
N ALA A 54 -4.95 -14.06 -12.57
CA ALA A 54 -3.63 -14.02 -11.94
C ALA A 54 -2.77 -12.88 -12.52
N LEU A 55 -2.72 -12.72 -13.85
CA LEU A 55 -2.02 -11.60 -14.50
C LEU A 55 -2.60 -10.24 -14.10
N TRP A 56 -3.92 -10.13 -13.98
CA TRP A 56 -4.57 -8.91 -13.51
C TRP A 56 -4.17 -8.55 -12.07
N LEU A 57 -4.06 -9.55 -11.18
CA LEU A 57 -3.60 -9.35 -9.79
C LEU A 57 -2.12 -8.96 -9.73
N MET A 58 -1.27 -9.58 -10.56
CA MET A 58 0.15 -9.23 -10.69
C MET A 58 0.32 -7.78 -11.13
N ARG A 59 -0.36 -7.36 -12.21
CA ARG A 59 -0.33 -5.98 -12.70
C ARG A 59 -0.75 -4.98 -11.63
N SER A 60 -1.87 -5.26 -10.95
CA SER A 60 -2.41 -4.34 -9.93
C SER A 60 -1.45 -4.20 -8.75
N SER A 61 -0.81 -5.29 -8.34
CA SER A 61 0.21 -5.27 -7.27
C SER A 61 1.45 -4.46 -7.68
N ILE A 62 1.94 -4.64 -8.92
CA ILE A 62 3.09 -3.87 -9.44
C ILE A 62 2.79 -2.37 -9.47
N ILE A 63 1.61 -1.98 -9.97
CA ILE A 63 1.22 -0.56 -10.03
C ILE A 63 1.15 0.04 -8.62
N TYR A 64 0.61 -0.70 -7.65
CA TYR A 64 0.61 -0.27 -6.25
C TYR A 64 2.04 -0.07 -5.71
N PHE A 65 2.97 -0.99 -5.99
CA PHE A 65 4.37 -0.84 -5.58
C PHE A 65 5.02 0.42 -6.19
N ILE A 66 4.80 0.67 -7.48
CA ILE A 66 5.34 1.86 -8.15
C ILE A 66 4.77 3.14 -7.50
N CYS A 67 3.46 3.18 -7.24
CA CYS A 67 2.82 4.31 -6.57
C CYS A 67 3.36 4.53 -5.15
N MET A 68 3.63 3.46 -4.40
CA MET A 68 4.19 3.55 -3.05
C MET A 68 5.63 4.06 -3.05
N ILE A 69 6.47 3.59 -4.00
CA ILE A 69 7.84 4.12 -4.16
C ILE A 69 7.78 5.60 -4.54
N PHE A 70 6.89 5.97 -5.46
CA PHE A 70 6.70 7.36 -5.85
C PHE A 70 6.24 8.23 -4.67
N ALA A 71 5.30 7.76 -3.85
CA ALA A 71 4.86 8.48 -2.65
C ALA A 71 6.00 8.63 -1.63
N ALA A 72 6.82 7.59 -1.45
CA ALA A 72 7.95 7.60 -0.51
C ALA A 72 9.00 8.67 -0.85
N LEU A 73 9.21 8.98 -2.15
CA LEU A 73 10.15 10.03 -2.58
C LEU A 73 9.81 11.41 -2.01
N TRP A 74 8.52 11.70 -1.80
CA TRP A 74 8.07 12.98 -1.24
C TRP A 74 8.36 13.15 0.25
N PHE A 75 8.70 12.06 0.95
CA PHE A 75 9.07 12.09 2.37
C PHE A 75 10.58 12.24 2.63
N VAL A 76 11.41 12.27 1.58
CA VAL A 76 12.88 12.44 1.71
C VAL A 76 13.26 13.69 2.53
N PRO A 77 12.60 14.86 2.38
CA PRO A 77 12.95 16.07 3.15
C PRO A 77 12.83 15.91 4.68
N LEU A 78 11.96 15.02 5.17
CA LEU A 78 11.79 14.79 6.62
C LEU A 78 13.01 14.14 7.26
N TYR A 79 13.92 13.56 6.48
CA TYR A 79 15.17 13.03 7.00
C TYR A 79 16.13 14.14 7.46
N PHE A 80 16.10 15.30 6.79
CA PHE A 80 17.04 16.39 7.02
C PHE A 80 16.46 17.50 7.92
N TYR A 81 15.15 17.75 7.82
CA TYR A 81 14.48 18.86 8.47
C TYR A 81 13.22 18.41 9.19
N TYR A 82 12.86 19.13 10.26
CA TYR A 82 11.58 18.93 10.91
C TYR A 82 10.44 19.44 10.01
N TRP A 83 9.25 18.83 10.13
CA TRP A 83 8.15 19.06 9.19
C TRP A 83 7.64 20.51 9.12
N ASP A 84 7.88 21.30 10.17
CA ASP A 84 7.45 22.69 10.33
C ASP A 84 8.61 23.71 10.20
N THR A 85 9.82 23.27 9.82
CA THR A 85 10.97 24.18 9.71
C THR A 85 10.85 25.10 8.50
N TYR A 86 10.42 24.57 7.36
CA TYR A 86 10.28 25.32 6.12
C TYR A 86 9.00 24.94 5.38
N ILE A 87 8.32 25.92 4.80
CA ILE A 87 7.04 25.71 4.11
C ILE A 87 7.13 24.69 2.96
N TRP A 88 8.29 24.59 2.29
CA TRP A 88 8.51 23.61 1.23
C TRP A 88 8.58 22.17 1.76
N VAL A 89 9.14 21.96 2.96
CA VAL A 89 9.18 20.64 3.63
C VAL A 89 7.76 20.22 4.01
N THR A 90 6.98 21.13 4.59
CA THR A 90 5.57 20.88 4.92
C THR A 90 4.78 20.52 3.67
N THR A 91 4.96 21.27 2.58
CA THR A 91 4.27 21.05 1.30
C THR A 91 4.64 19.69 0.70
N CYS A 92 5.93 19.31 0.69
CA CYS A 92 6.37 17.98 0.25
C CYS A 92 5.74 16.87 1.08
N THR A 93 5.67 17.04 2.40
CA THR A 93 5.05 16.07 3.31
C THR A 93 3.57 15.87 3.01
N VAL A 94 2.83 16.97 2.82
CA VAL A 94 1.40 16.93 2.48
C VAL A 94 1.17 16.23 1.14
N ILE A 95 1.97 16.54 0.12
CA ILE A 95 1.90 15.88 -1.19
C ILE A 95 2.17 14.37 -1.07
N GLY A 96 3.17 13.96 -0.29
CA GLY A 96 3.48 12.55 -0.04
C GLY A 96 2.33 11.80 0.64
N VAL A 97 1.65 12.44 1.60
CA VAL A 97 0.46 11.88 2.25
C VAL A 97 -0.67 11.70 1.24
N VAL A 98 -0.95 12.70 0.41
CA VAL A 98 -1.98 12.62 -0.64
C VAL A 98 -1.69 11.46 -1.60
N PHE A 99 -0.45 11.32 -2.08
CA PHE A 99 -0.09 10.21 -2.97
C PHE A 99 -0.21 8.84 -2.30
N THR A 100 0.12 8.74 -1.01
CA THR A 100 -0.07 7.50 -0.23
C THR A 100 -1.54 7.12 -0.16
N VAL A 101 -2.43 8.08 0.11
CA VAL A 101 -3.88 7.85 0.13
C VAL A 101 -4.39 7.43 -1.24
N VAL A 102 -3.94 8.07 -2.32
CA VAL A 102 -4.31 7.70 -3.70
C VAL A 102 -3.86 6.27 -4.02
N ALA A 103 -2.63 5.89 -3.66
CA ALA A 103 -2.11 4.53 -3.85
C ALA A 103 -2.95 3.49 -3.09
N PHE A 104 -3.33 3.80 -1.86
CA PHE A 104 -4.20 2.95 -1.05
C PHE A 104 -5.59 2.78 -1.67
N LEU A 105 -6.23 3.88 -2.10
CA LEU A 105 -7.54 3.85 -2.77
C LEU A 105 -7.49 3.08 -4.09
N TYR A 106 -6.38 3.18 -4.83
CA TYR A 106 -6.15 2.38 -6.03
C TYR A 106 -6.15 0.88 -5.71
N LEU A 107 -5.40 0.46 -4.69
CA LEU A 107 -5.34 -0.94 -4.28
C LEU A 107 -6.71 -1.46 -3.83
N LEU A 108 -7.44 -0.67 -3.05
CA LEU A 108 -8.79 -1.00 -2.59
C LEU A 108 -9.78 -1.15 -3.76
N ASN A 109 -9.76 -0.22 -4.71
CA ASN A 109 -10.58 -0.28 -5.92
C ASN A 109 -10.22 -1.50 -6.78
N ALA A 110 -8.92 -1.78 -6.94
CA ALA A 110 -8.47 -2.98 -7.62
C ALA A 110 -9.05 -4.22 -6.91
N TRP A 111 -8.85 -4.35 -5.61
CA TRP A 111 -9.33 -5.46 -4.81
C TRP A 111 -10.84 -5.72 -4.98
N ILE A 112 -11.68 -4.68 -4.86
CA ILE A 112 -13.14 -4.81 -5.06
C ILE A 112 -13.46 -5.32 -6.48
N LYS A 113 -12.84 -4.74 -7.51
CA LYS A 113 -13.03 -5.17 -8.91
C LYS A 113 -12.54 -6.61 -9.13
N GLY A 114 -11.41 -6.97 -8.54
CA GLY A 114 -10.81 -8.29 -8.63
C GLY A 114 -11.72 -9.36 -8.05
N ILE A 115 -12.22 -9.16 -6.83
CA ILE A 115 -13.18 -10.07 -6.19
C ILE A 115 -14.47 -10.14 -7.00
N SER A 116 -15.02 -9.00 -7.43
CA SER A 116 -16.27 -9.00 -8.20
C SER A 116 -16.15 -9.82 -9.49
N LYS A 117 -15.03 -9.71 -10.21
CA LYS A 117 -14.74 -10.53 -11.39
C LYS A 117 -14.57 -12.01 -11.06
N PHE A 118 -13.83 -12.31 -9.99
CA PHE A 118 -13.60 -13.68 -9.55
C PHE A 118 -14.90 -14.41 -9.17
N VAL A 119 -15.82 -13.72 -8.48
CA VAL A 119 -17.12 -14.29 -8.09
C VAL A 119 -18.06 -14.47 -9.29
N LYS A 120 -18.02 -13.56 -10.28
CA LYS A 120 -18.88 -13.62 -11.47
C LYS A 120 -18.45 -14.70 -12.48
N ASN A 121 -17.16 -14.92 -12.65
CA ASN A 121 -16.64 -15.93 -13.59
C ASN A 121 -16.54 -17.31 -12.92
N LYS A 122 -17.65 -17.82 -12.37
CA LYS A 122 -17.74 -19.25 -12.07
C LYS A 122 -17.82 -20.02 -13.40
N ALA A 123 -16.81 -20.86 -13.61
CA ALA A 123 -16.68 -21.92 -14.62
C ALA A 123 -17.82 -21.97 -15.66
N VAL A 124 -17.53 -21.46 -16.86
CA VAL A 124 -18.20 -22.01 -18.06
C VAL A 124 -17.51 -23.35 -18.27
N TYR A 125 -18.19 -24.42 -17.83
CA TYR A 125 -17.86 -25.79 -18.18
C TYR A 125 -17.91 -25.99 -19.70
#